data_AF-A0A966LMD6-F1
#
_entry.id   AF-A0A966LMD6-F1
#
_cell.length_a   1.000
_cell.length_b   1.000
_cell.length_c   1.000
_cell.angle_alpha   90.00
_cell.angle_beta   90.00
_cell.angle_gamma   90.00
#
_symmetry.space_group_name_H-M   'P 1'
#
loop_
_entity.id
_entity.type
_entity.pdbx_description
1 polymer ?
#
loop_
_entity_poly.entity_id
_entity_poly.type
_entity_poly.pdbx_seq_one_letter_code
_entity_poly.pdbx_strand_id
1 'polypeptide(L)' 'MRNLLQDCQFNNCMHLEEPGCAIKAAVIAGDIAAERYASYVTILDSMNE' A
#
# COMPACT_ATOMS: atom_id res chain seq x y z
N MET A 1 8.34 -2.53 2.63
CA MET A 1 7.55 -1.36 2.19
C MET A 1 8.43 -0.24 1.65
N ARG A 2 9.42 0.30 2.38
CA ARG A 2 10.25 1.46 1.93
C ARG A 2 10.86 1.33 0.53
N ASN A 3 11.31 0.15 0.13
CA ASN A 3 11.85 -0.07 -1.23
C ASN A 3 10.80 -0.12 -2.34
N LEU A 4 9.52 -0.39 -2.05
CA LEU A 4 8.44 -0.51 -3.04
C LEU A 4 7.67 0.80 -3.23
N LEU A 5 7.83 1.76 -2.30
CA LEU A 5 7.21 3.08 -2.38
C LEU A 5 7.66 3.85 -3.64
N GLN A 6 8.93 3.69 -4.03
CA GLN A 6 9.50 4.30 -5.23
C GLN A 6 9.12 3.59 -6.55
N ASP A 7 8.60 2.36 -6.47
CA ASP A 7 8.13 1.57 -7.62
C ASP A 7 6.65 1.82 -7.94
N CYS A 8 5.97 2.69 -7.19
CA CYS A 8 4.59 3.01 -7.47
C CYS A 8 4.47 3.83 -8.75
N GLN A 9 3.52 3.45 -9.60
CA GLN A 9 3.27 4.14 -10.88
C GLN A 9 2.91 5.62 -10.69
N PHE A 10 2.34 5.98 -9.54
CA PHE A 10 1.94 7.35 -9.21
C PHE A 10 2.79 7.93 -8.08
N ASN A 11 3.21 9.18 -8.24
CA ASN A 11 3.98 9.91 -7.23
C ASN A 11 3.17 10.24 -5.97
N ASN A 12 1.84 10.29 -6.06
CA ASN A 12 0.95 10.55 -4.92
C ASN A 12 0.12 9.30 -4.58
N CYS A 13 0.73 8.12 -4.73
CA CYS A 13 0.04 6.87 -4.48
C CYS A 13 -0.31 6.74 -2.99
N MET A 14 -1.61 6.69 -2.67
CA MET A 14 -2.09 6.39 -1.32
C MET A 14 -2.02 4.90 -0.99
N HIS A 15 -1.70 4.08 -1.99
CA HIS A 15 -1.59 2.63 -1.93
C HIS A 15 -2.90 1.89 -1.61
N LEU A 16 -4.06 2.55 -1.73
CA LEU A 16 -5.37 1.98 -1.38
C LEU A 16 -6.03 1.25 -2.57
N GLU A 17 -6.47 2.01 -3.57
CA GLU A 17 -7.26 1.50 -4.70
C GLU A 17 -6.65 1.79 -6.07
N GLU A 18 -5.45 2.37 -6.09
CA GLU A 18 -4.84 2.81 -7.33
C GLU A 18 -4.32 1.65 -8.20
N PRO A 19 -4.58 1.70 -9.52
CA PRO A 19 -4.00 0.74 -10.46
C PRO A 19 -2.49 0.97 -10.57
N GLY A 20 -1.68 -0.09 -10.53
CA GLY A 20 -0.20 0.05 -10.63
C GLY A 20 0.52 0.43 -9.33
N CYS A 21 -0.13 0.26 -8.18
CA CYS A 21 0.54 0.37 -6.88
C CYS A 21 1.45 -0.84 -6.63
N ALA A 22 2.76 -0.60 -6.50
CA ALA A 22 3.74 -1.65 -6.23
C ALA A 22 3.55 -2.29 -4.83
N ILE A 23 3.06 -1.54 -3.84
CA ILE A 23 2.71 -2.09 -2.53
C ILE A 23 1.57 -3.10 -2.66
N LYS A 24 0.51 -2.75 -3.38
CA LYS A 24 -0.65 -3.64 -3.58
C LYS A 24 -0.28 -4.86 -4.40
N ALA A 25 0.55 -4.68 -5.44
CA ALA A 25 1.11 -5.79 -6.21
C ALA A 25 1.93 -6.74 -5.33
N ALA A 26 2.79 -6.23 -4.46
CA ALA A 26 3.57 -7.04 -3.53
C ALA A 26 2.70 -7.74 -2.46
N VAL A 27 1.59 -7.13 -2.04
CA VAL A 27 0.60 -7.78 -1.17
C VAL A 27 -0.08 -8.94 -1.89
N ILE A 28 -0.48 -8.75 -3.15
CA ILE A 28 -1.11 -9.78 -3.98
C ILE A 28 -0.12 -10.91 -4.29
N ALA A 29 1.15 -10.58 -4.53
CA ALA A 29 2.23 -11.55 -4.77
C ALA A 29 2.62 -12.33 -3.51
N GLY A 30 2.24 -11.86 -2.32
CA GLY A 30 2.61 -12.46 -1.03
C GLY A 30 3.95 -11.99 -0.46
N ASP A 31 4.66 -11.08 -1.13
CA ASP A 31 5.87 -10.43 -0.63
C ASP A 31 5.60 -9.55 0.61
N ILE A 32 4.39 -8.99 0.71
CA ILE A 32 3.93 -8.27 1.89
C ILE A 32 2.75 -9.03 2.50
N ALA A 33 2.84 -9.31 3.79
CA ALA A 33 1.72 -9.86 4.54
C ALA A 33 0.50 -8.94 4.45
N ALA A 34 -0.65 -9.48 4.04
CA ALA A 34 -1.91 -8.75 3.95
C ALA A 34 -2.31 -8.08 5.29
N GLU A 35 -1.93 -8.68 6.42
CA GLU A 35 -2.14 -8.10 7.76
C GLU A 35 -1.43 -6.75 7.93
N ARG A 36 -0.18 -6.62 7.45
CA ARG A 36 0.53 -5.34 7.47
C ARG A 36 -0.16 -4.27 6.62
N TYR A 37 -0.69 -4.67 5.47
CA TYR A 37 -1.44 -3.77 4.61
C TYR A 37 -2.76 -3.34 5.28
N ALA A 38 -3.49 -4.29 5.87
CA ALA A 38 -4.71 -4.01 6.62
C ALA A 38 -4.46 -3.04 7.78
N SER A 39 -3.40 -3.23 8.57
CA SER A 39 -3.04 -2.29 9.64
C SER A 39 -2.74 -0.88 9.10
N TYR A 40 -2.05 -0.76 7.97
CA TYR A 40 -1.80 0.53 7.33
C TYR A 40 -3.10 1.22 6.92
N VAL A 41 -4.02 0.48 6.27
CA VAL A 41 -5.33 1.00 5.88
C VAL A 41 -6.13 1.46 7.10
N THR A 42 -6.17 0.66 8.17
CA THR A 42 -6.87 1.02 9.40
C THR A 42 -6.29 2.28 10.04
N ILE A 43 -4.95 2.40 10.12
CA ILE A 43 -4.31 3.60 10.68
C ILE A 43 -4.64 4.83 9.83
N LEU A 44 -4.59 4.69 8.50
CA LEU A 44 -4.88 5.78 7.58
C LEU A 44 -6.34 6.24 7.69
N ASP A 45 -7.27 5.29 7.81
CA ASP A 45 -8.70 5.54 8.03
C ASP A 45 -8.91 6.30 9.35
N SER A 46 -8.27 5.86 10.44
CA SER A 46 -8.31 6.54 11.74
C SER A 46 -7.64 7.92 11.77
N MET A 47 -6.73 8.21 10.84
CA MET A 47 -6.08 9.53 10.72
C MET A 47 -6.94 10.54 9.97
N ASN A 48 -8.01 10.09 9.30
CA ASN A 48 -8.89 10.93 8.51
C ASN A 48 -10.18 11.32 9.28
N GLU A 49 -10.25 10.99 10.57
CA GLU A 49 -11.33 11.36 11.51
C GLU A 49 -11.00 12.60 12.37
#